data_AF-F7JQS0-F1
#
_entry.id   AF-F7JQS0-F1
#
_cell.length_a   1.000
_cell.length_b   1.000
_cell.length_c   1.000
_cell.angle_alpha   90.00
_cell.angle_beta   90.00
_cell.angle_gamma   90.00
#
_symmetry.space_group_name_H-M   'P 1'
#
loop_
_entity.id
_entity.type
_entity.pdbx_description
1 polymer ?
#
loop_
_entity_poly.entity_id
_entity_poly.type
_entity_poly.pdbx_seq_one_letter_code
_entity_poly.pdbx_strand_id
1 'polypeptide(L)' 'MDTVTLEGLEIGTKYKLSGWQMIKEENAKLIIDGKEVTNDYEFTADKENREVQIEFTFDGSTLGGADIG' A
#
# COMPACT_ATOMS: atom_id res chain seq x y z
N MET A 1 -1.17 6.19 7.51
CA MET A 1 -0.57 6.73 6.28
C MET A 1 0.85 6.20 6.24
N ASP A 2 1.20 5.42 5.23
CA ASP A 2 2.55 4.87 5.09
C ASP A 2 3.35 5.72 4.11
N THR A 3 4.61 6.01 4.42
CA THR A 3 5.51 6.73 3.52
C THR A 3 6.48 5.74 2.91
N VAL A 4 6.51 5.67 1.58
CA VAL A 4 7.44 4.82 0.82
C VAL A 4 8.46 5.72 0.14
N THR A 5 9.74 5.47 0.42
CA THR A 5 10.86 6.11 -0.26
C THR A 5 11.31 5.24 -1.43
N LEU A 6 11.30 5.81 -2.63
CA LEU A 6 11.73 5.21 -3.87
C LEU A 6 13.01 5.91 -4.34
N GLU A 7 14.05 5.15 -4.63
CA GLU A 7 15.33 5.65 -5.11
C GLU A 7 15.71 4.98 -6.43
N GLY A 8 16.47 5.68 -7.27
CA GLY A 8 16.97 5.14 -8.55
C GLY A 8 15.92 5.00 -9.65
N LEU A 9 14.88 5.85 -9.63
CA LEU A 9 13.87 5.90 -10.67
C LEU A 9 14.42 6.48 -11.97
N GLU A 10 14.03 5.93 -13.11
CA GLU A 10 14.34 6.48 -14.42
C GLU A 10 13.31 7.55 -14.80
N ILE A 11 13.76 8.79 -15.01
CA ILE A 11 12.87 9.91 -15.36
C ILE A 11 12.18 9.64 -16.71
N GLY A 12 10.86 9.83 -16.75
CA GLY A 12 10.01 9.55 -17.92
C GLY A 12 9.48 8.11 -17.95
N THR A 13 9.98 7.21 -17.11
CA THR A 13 9.48 5.84 -17.02
C THR A 13 8.21 5.78 -16.17
N LYS A 14 7.23 5.03 -16.67
CA LYS A 14 5.97 4.76 -15.95
C LYS A 14 6.16 3.59 -14.99
N TYR A 15 5.82 3.81 -13.73
CA TYR A 15 5.88 2.82 -12.67
C TYR A 15 4.49 2.54 -12.12
N LYS A 16 4.29 1.31 -11.66
CA LYS A 16 3.15 0.88 -10.85
C LYS A 16 3.67 0.38 -9.51
N LEU A 17 3.24 1.03 -8.43
CA LEU A 17 3.49 0.63 -7.07
C LEU A 17 2.27 -0.15 -6.56
N SER A 18 2.47 -1.42 -6.21
CA SER A 18 1.42 -2.28 -5.67
C SER A 18 1.77 -2.68 -4.24
N GLY A 19 0.87 -2.39 -3.31
CA GLY A 19 0.99 -2.76 -1.90
C GLY A 19 -0.18 -3.63 -1.44
N TRP A 20 0.03 -4.41 -0.38
CA TRP A 20 -0.98 -5.21 0.29
C TRP A 20 -0.77 -5.17 1.80
N GLN A 21 -1.84 -5.29 2.56
CA GLN A 21 -1.79 -5.34 4.04
C GLN A 21 -1.74 -6.78 4.54
N MET A 22 -1.06 -7.01 5.66
CA MET A 22 -0.84 -8.33 6.27
C MET A 22 -1.34 -8.39 7.70
N ILE A 23 -2.01 -9.47 8.10
CA ILE A 23 -2.25 -9.79 9.51
C ILE A 23 -0.98 -10.48 10.04
N LYS A 24 -0.25 -9.78 10.92
CA LYS A 24 1.08 -10.23 11.40
C LYS A 24 1.03 -11.55 12.16
N GLU A 25 -0.03 -11.76 12.95
CA GLU A 25 -0.24 -12.98 13.76
C GLU A 25 -0.40 -14.23 12.89
N GLU A 26 -1.07 -14.08 11.75
CA GLU A 26 -1.39 -15.18 10.84
C GLU A 26 -0.35 -15.36 9.73
N ASN A 27 0.58 -14.40 9.58
CA ASN A 27 1.51 -14.30 8.46
C ASN A 27 0.78 -14.36 7.10
N ALA A 28 -0.43 -13.82 7.05
CA ALA A 28 -1.36 -13.93 5.91
C ALA A 28 -1.84 -12.55 5.46
N LYS A 29 -2.23 -12.43 4.19
CA LYS A 29 -2.81 -11.19 3.64
C LYS A 29 -4.09 -10.82 4.39
N LEU A 30 -4.27 -9.53 4.65
CA LEU A 30 -5.52 -9.00 5.18
C LEU A 30 -6.61 -9.13 4.11
N ILE A 31 -7.66 -9.90 4.44
CA ILE A 31 -8.85 -10.09 3.62
C ILE A 31 -10.04 -9.46 4.35
N ILE A 32 -10.76 -8.57 3.68
CA ILE A 32 -12.00 -7.97 4.18
C ILE A 32 -13.09 -8.23 3.14
N ASP A 33 -14.23 -8.78 3.58
CA ASP A 33 -15.34 -9.18 2.70
C ASP A 33 -14.92 -10.07 1.52
N GLY A 34 -13.95 -10.96 1.75
CA GLY A 34 -13.42 -11.86 0.72
C GLY A 34 -12.51 -11.19 -0.32
N LYS A 35 -12.12 -9.92 -0.11
CA LYS A 35 -11.20 -9.18 -0.98
C LYS A 35 -9.90 -8.85 -0.26
N GLU A 36 -8.78 -9.02 -0.96
CA GLU A 36 -7.48 -8.57 -0.47
C GLU A 36 -7.48 -7.04 -0.33
N VAL A 37 -6.98 -6.54 0.80
CA VAL A 37 -6.72 -5.11 0.97
C VAL A 37 -5.43 -4.77 0.23
N THR A 38 -5.58 -4.26 -0.99
CA THR A 38 -4.48 -3.83 -1.86
C THR A 38 -4.58 -2.35 -2.21
N ASN A 39 -3.44 -1.75 -2.57
CA ASN A 39 -3.39 -0.41 -3.14
C ASN A 39 -2.50 -0.45 -4.40
N ASP A 40 -3.00 0.15 -5.48
CA ASP A 40 -2.27 0.32 -6.72
C ASP A 40 -2.12 1.82 -7.01
N TYR A 41 -0.88 2.28 -7.13
CA TYR A 41 -0.54 3.66 -7.46
C TYR A 41 0.35 3.71 -8.70
N GLU A 42 -0.11 4.36 -9.76
CA GLU A 42 0.67 4.56 -10.98
C GLU A 42 1.18 5.99 -11.07
N PHE A 43 2.43 6.15 -11.47
CA PHE A 43 3.03 7.45 -11.70
C PHE A 43 4.09 7.36 -12.80
N THR A 44 4.37 8.50 -13.44
CA THR A 44 5.57 8.65 -14.27
C THR A 44 6.62 9.36 -13.42
N ALA A 45 7.84 8.82 -13.39
CA ALA A 45 8.91 9.41 -12.60
C ALA A 45 9.35 10.75 -13.23
N ASP A 46 9.35 11.80 -12.40
CA ASP A 46 9.81 13.15 -12.73
C ASP A 46 11.16 13.48 -12.06
N LYS A 47 11.60 12.62 -11.14
CA LYS A 47 12.85 12.68 -10.39
C LYS A 47 13.31 11.28 -10.03
N GLU A 48 14.61 11.13 -9.80
CA GLU A 48 15.23 9.83 -9.47
C GLU A 48 14.86 9.33 -8.07
N ASN A 49 14.59 10.24 -7.14
CA ASN A 49 14.23 9.92 -5.76
C ASN A 49 12.89 10.55 -5.39
N ARG A 50 11.95 9.75 -4.89
CA ARG A 50 10.59 10.19 -4.58
C ARG A 50 10.08 9.57 -3.30
N GLU A 51 9.39 10.36 -2.51
CA GLU A 51 8.53 9.85 -1.44
C GLU A 51 7.08 9.83 -1.93
N VAL A 52 6.40 8.72 -1.67
CA VAL A 52 4.98 8.52 -1.96
C VAL A 52 4.29 8.22 -0.64
N GLN A 53 3.28 9.02 -0.31
CA GLN A 53 2.38 8.70 0.78
C GLN A 53 1.28 7.79 0.24
N ILE A 54 1.14 6.61 0.85
CA ILE A 54 0.13 5.62 0.49
C ILE A 54 -0.88 5.55 1.63
N GLU A 55 -2.15 5.71 1.25
CA GLU A 55 -3.28 5.47 2.13
C GLU A 55 -3.96 4.17 1.75
N PHE A 56 -3.95 3.21 2.66
CA PHE A 56 -4.82 2.05 2.59
C PHE A 56 -6.12 2.41 3.29
N THR A 57 -7.14 2.75 2.50
CA THR A 57 -8.49 2.94 3.02
C THR A 57 -9.26 1.64 2.94
N PHE A 58 -9.65 1.10 4.09
CA PHE A 58 -10.66 0.06 4.18
C PHE A 58 -11.67 0.44 5.26
N ASP A 59 -12.93 0.06 5.08
CA ASP A 59 -13.96 0.28 6.08
C ASP A 59 -13.82 -0.79 7.18
N GLY A 60 -13.19 -0.40 8.29
CA GLY A 60 -12.93 -1.27 9.44
C GLY A 60 -14.15 -1.55 10.32
N SER A 61 -15.34 -1.06 9.96
CA SER A 61 -16.60 -1.32 10.69
C SER A 61 -16.91 -2.83 10.79
N THR A 62 -16.32 -3.65 9.93
CA THR A 62 -16.45 -5.12 9.90
C THR A 62 -15.39 -5.83 10.75
N LEU A 63 -14.30 -5.16 11.13
CA LEU A 63 -13.28 -5.68 12.05
C LEU A 63 -13.72 -5.33 13.48
N GLY A 64 -14.51 -6.19 14.10
CA GLY A 64 -14.99 -6.03 15.48
C GLY A 64 -13.87 -6.03 16.52
N GLY A 65 -13.13 -4.92 16.63
CA GLY A 65 -12.17 -4.66 17.71
C GLY A 65 -10.78 -5.27 17.55
N ALA A 66 -10.35 -5.66 16.34
CA ALA A 66 -8.97 -6.05 16.12
C ALA A 66 -8.09 -4.81 15.91
N ASP A 67 -7.26 -4.50 16.90
CA ASP A 67 -6.24 -3.45 16.86
C ASP A 67 -5.23 -3.78 15.75
N ILE A 68 -5.20 -2.98 14.68
CA ILE A 68 -4.18 -3.04 13.64
C ILE A 68 -3.02 -2.13 14.06
N GLY A 69 -2.19 -2.65 14.96
CA GLY A 69 -0.96 -2.01 15.45
C GLY A 69 0.29 -2.32 14.62
#